data_AF-A0A4S2FWS0-F1
#
_entry.id   AF-A0A4S2FWS0-F1
#
_cell.length_a   1.000
_cell.length_b   1.000
_cell.length_c   1.000
_cell.angle_alpha   90.00
_cell.angle_beta   90.00
_cell.angle_gamma   90.00
#
_symmetry.space_group_name_H-M   'P 1'
#
loop_
_entity.id
_entity.type
_entity.pdbx_description
1 polymer ?
#
loop_
_entity_poly.entity_id
_entity_poly.type
_entity_poly.pdbx_seq_one_letter_code
_entity_poly.pdbx_strand_id
1 'polypeptide(L)'
;MNRRTKRIEIRLTEDEAAFIKEKSSSYSSVGHYIRSAIAEYSDINAKQKLQLLNDLGEFYQKFQNELSWAGGNLNQSVKRANELSVAGLLSGTYISEVLMPAISDVRKTLDTMKRELLIVTKKATKL
;
A
#
# COMPACT_ATOMS: atom_id res chain seq x y z
N MET A 1 -18.27 -21.82 30.23
CA MET A 1 -18.92 -21.79 28.90
C MET A 1 -19.96 -20.67 28.91
N ASN A 2 -19.82 -19.64 28.07
CA ASN A 2 -20.73 -18.48 28.12
C ASN A 2 -22.06 -18.85 27.43
N ARG A 3 -23.17 -18.89 28.19
CA ARG A 3 -24.48 -19.31 27.66
C ARG A 3 -25.07 -18.19 26.81
N ARG A 4 -25.39 -18.49 25.55
CA ARG A 4 -25.99 -17.52 24.62
C ARG A 4 -27.48 -17.37 24.93
N THR A 5 -27.91 -16.19 25.38
CA THR A 5 -29.29 -15.91 25.84
C THR A 5 -30.03 -14.84 25.03
N LYS A 6 -29.34 -14.16 24.11
CA LYS A 6 -29.93 -13.10 23.27
C LYS A 6 -30.46 -13.68 21.96
N ARG A 7 -31.61 -13.16 21.50
CA ARG A 7 -32.28 -13.56 20.26
C ARG A 7 -32.36 -12.39 19.29
N ILE A 8 -32.23 -12.68 18.00
CA ILE A 8 -32.44 -11.74 16.90
C ILE A 8 -33.54 -12.35 16.03
N GLU A 9 -34.52 -11.52 15.66
CA GLU A 9 -35.58 -11.90 14.73
C GLU A 9 -35.34 -11.20 13.41
N ILE A 10 -35.32 -11.97 12.32
CA ILE A 10 -35.02 -11.50 10.97
C ILE A 10 -36.23 -11.87 10.11
N ARG A 11 -36.76 -10.91 9.35
CA ARG A 11 -37.79 -11.18 8.34
C ARG A 11 -37.10 -11.65 7.07
N LEU A 12 -37.56 -12.77 6.53
CA LEU A 12 -37.03 -13.41 5.34
C LEU A 12 -38.20 -13.76 4.42
N THR A 13 -37.96 -13.72 3.12
CA THR A 13 -38.81 -14.36 2.13
C THR A 13 -38.63 -15.89 2.18
N GLU A 14 -39.54 -16.65 1.58
CA GLU A 14 -39.45 -18.11 1.55
C GLU A 14 -38.15 -18.59 0.85
N ASP A 15 -37.77 -17.93 -0.24
CA ASP A 15 -36.54 -18.23 -0.98
C ASP A 15 -35.29 -17.95 -0.15
N GLU A 16 -35.24 -16.82 0.57
CA GLU A 16 -34.12 -16.49 1.45
C GLU A 16 -33.98 -17.49 2.61
N ALA A 17 -35.11 -17.94 3.18
CA ALA A 17 -35.11 -18.93 4.25
C ALA A 17 -34.62 -20.30 3.75
N ALA A 18 -35.05 -20.73 2.56
CA ALA A 18 -34.59 -21.95 1.92
C ALA A 18 -33.09 -21.90 1.62
N PHE A 19 -32.63 -20.78 1.05
CA PHE A 19 -31.22 -20.56 0.72
C PHE A 19 -30.31 -20.58 1.95
N ILE A 20 -30.70 -19.87 3.02
CA ILE A 20 -29.94 -19.88 4.28
C ILE A 20 -29.89 -21.29 4.88
N LYS A 21 -30.98 -22.04 4.82
CA LYS A 21 -31.04 -23.42 5.31
C LYS A 21 -30.10 -24.33 4.53
N GLU A 22 -30.12 -24.25 3.20
CA GLU A 22 -29.22 -24.99 2.32
C GLU A 22 -27.75 -24.68 2.60
N LYS A 23 -27.38 -23.39 2.67
CA LYS A 23 -25.99 -22.96 2.93
C LYS A 23 -25.52 -23.29 4.34
N SER A 24 -26.42 -23.35 5.32
CA SER A 24 -26.09 -23.70 6.70
C SER A 24 -25.93 -25.20 6.95
N SER A 25 -26.20 -26.06 5.96
CA SER A 25 -26.18 -27.53 6.10
C SER A 25 -24.83 -28.10 6.55
N SER A 26 -23.73 -27.43 6.20
CA SER A 26 -22.36 -27.78 6.62
C SER A 26 -22.00 -27.28 8.03
N TYR A 27 -22.89 -26.52 8.67
CA TYR A 27 -22.70 -25.96 10.02
C TYR A 27 -23.63 -26.62 11.03
N SER A 28 -23.25 -26.60 12.31
CA SER A 28 -24.05 -27.18 13.39
C SER A 28 -25.41 -26.50 13.63
N SER A 29 -25.63 -25.30 13.09
CA SER A 29 -26.93 -24.60 13.08
C SER A 29 -26.89 -23.40 12.15
N VAL A 30 -28.06 -22.93 11.71
CA VAL A 30 -28.23 -21.64 11.02
C VAL A 30 -27.61 -20.50 11.84
N GLY A 31 -27.78 -20.52 13.16
CA GLY A 31 -27.16 -19.52 14.03
C GLY A 31 -25.63 -19.60 14.05
N HIS A 32 -25.04 -20.79 13.92
CA HIS A 32 -23.59 -20.96 13.79
C HIS A 32 -23.12 -20.40 12.45
N TYR A 33 -23.78 -20.78 11.35
CA TYR A 33 -23.52 -20.23 10.02
C TYR A 33 -23.57 -18.70 10.00
N ILE A 34 -24.65 -18.09 10.50
CA ILE A 34 -24.78 -16.62 10.54
C ILE A 34 -23.68 -15.97 11.38
N ARG A 35 -23.31 -16.54 12.53
CA ARG A 35 -22.23 -15.97 13.36
C ARG A 35 -20.87 -16.10 12.71
N SER A 36 -20.59 -17.25 12.08
CA SER A 36 -19.35 -17.46 11.33
C SER A 36 -19.28 -16.54 10.13
N ALA A 37 -20.37 -16.43 9.37
CA ALA A 37 -20.49 -15.49 8.27
C ALA A 37 -20.38 -14.03 8.72
N ILE A 38 -20.92 -13.65 9.88
CA ILE A 38 -20.71 -12.29 10.44
C ILE A 38 -19.27 -12.09 10.88
N ALA A 39 -18.63 -13.08 11.51
CA ALA A 39 -17.21 -13.03 11.88
C ALA A 39 -16.30 -12.91 10.66
N GLU A 40 -16.68 -13.58 9.57
CA GLU A 40 -16.00 -13.57 8.28
C GLU A 40 -16.33 -12.30 7.47
N TYR A 41 -17.55 -11.78 7.48
CA TYR A 41 -17.88 -10.48 6.87
C TYR A 41 -17.34 -9.29 7.67
N SER A 42 -17.06 -9.49 8.97
CA SER A 42 -16.25 -8.55 9.73
C SER A 42 -14.76 -8.62 9.38
N ASP A 43 -14.32 -9.50 8.45
CA ASP A 43 -13.10 -9.32 7.64
C ASP A 43 -13.21 -8.17 6.61
N ILE A 44 -13.83 -7.06 7.01
CA ILE A 44 -13.43 -5.73 6.52
C ILE A 44 -11.88 -5.63 6.52
N ASN A 45 -11.21 -6.30 7.46
CA ASN A 45 -9.78 -6.57 7.47
C ASN A 45 -9.21 -7.21 6.20
N ALA A 46 -9.82 -8.25 5.61
CA ALA A 46 -9.28 -8.89 4.42
C ALA A 46 -9.37 -7.97 3.19
N LYS A 47 -10.52 -7.30 3.00
CA LYS A 47 -10.69 -6.30 1.92
C LYS A 47 -9.76 -5.09 2.11
N GLN A 48 -9.61 -4.61 3.34
CA GLN A 48 -8.71 -3.52 3.66
C GLN A 48 -7.23 -3.92 3.54
N LYS A 49 -6.85 -5.15 3.91
CA LYS A 49 -5.51 -5.71 3.67
C LYS A 49 -5.21 -5.81 2.18
N LEU A 50 -6.15 -6.30 1.38
CA LEU A 50 -6.01 -6.34 -0.09
C LEU A 50 -5.85 -4.93 -0.66
N GLN A 51 -6.65 -3.97 -0.20
CA GLN A 51 -6.49 -2.57 -0.61
C GLN A 51 -5.13 -2.01 -0.20
N LEU A 52 -4.64 -2.30 1.02
CA LEU A 52 -3.33 -1.87 1.49
C LEU A 52 -2.19 -2.49 0.66
N LEU A 53 -2.33 -3.76 0.27
CA LEU A 53 -1.37 -4.42 -0.62
C LEU A 53 -1.33 -3.76 -2.00
N ASN A 54 -2.48 -3.38 -2.55
CA ASN A 54 -2.55 -2.62 -3.80
C ASN A 54 -1.90 -1.23 -3.65
N ASP A 55 -2.24 -0.49 -2.59
CA ASP A 55 -1.66 0.83 -2.29
C ASP A 55 -0.12 0.75 -2.13
N LEU A 56 0.39 -0.32 -1.50
CA LEU A 56 1.83 -0.58 -1.39
C LEU A 56 2.46 -0.95 -2.74
N GLY A 57 1.78 -1.77 -3.54
CA GLY A 57 2.23 -2.16 -4.88
C GLY A 57 2.39 -0.94 -5.79
N GLU A 58 1.39 -0.07 -5.83
CA GLU A 58 1.43 1.19 -6.57
C GLU A 58 2.56 2.11 -6.06
N PHE A 59 2.71 2.23 -4.74
CA PHE A 59 3.80 2.98 -4.12
C PHE A 59 5.18 2.47 -4.59
N TYR A 60 5.43 1.16 -4.52
CA TYR A 60 6.72 0.60 -4.93
C TYR A 60 6.97 0.79 -6.42
N GLN A 61 5.97 0.58 -7.27
CA GLN A 61 6.12 0.77 -8.71
C GLN A 61 6.44 2.22 -9.08
N LYS A 62 5.74 3.18 -8.46
CA LYS A 62 5.99 4.61 -8.64
C LYS A 62 7.43 4.97 -8.28
N PHE A 63 7.87 4.63 -7.07
CA PHE A 63 9.19 5.04 -6.60
C PHE A 63 10.33 4.24 -7.23
N GLN A 64 10.10 3.01 -7.69
CA GLN A 64 11.06 2.31 -8.54
C GLN A 64 11.36 3.10 -9.81
N ASN A 65 10.32 3.61 -10.48
CA ASN A 65 10.48 4.42 -11.68
C ASN A 65 11.17 5.75 -11.35
N GLU A 66 10.64 6.52 -10.40
CA GLU A 66 11.20 7.83 -10.05
C GLU A 66 12.66 7.75 -9.60
N LEU A 67 13.04 6.73 -8.81
CA LEU A 67 14.43 6.52 -8.40
C LEU A 67 15.33 6.08 -9.55
N SER A 68 14.82 5.28 -10.49
CA SER A 68 15.56 4.91 -11.71
C SER A 68 15.90 6.14 -12.54
N TRP A 69 14.93 7.02 -12.76
CA TRP A 69 15.13 8.28 -13.49
C TRP A 69 16.09 9.23 -12.75
N ALA A 70 15.84 9.50 -11.46
CA ALA A 70 16.66 10.41 -10.68
C ALA A 70 18.11 9.89 -10.51
N GLY A 71 18.26 8.59 -10.27
CA GLY A 71 19.56 7.92 -10.18
C GLY A 71 20.31 7.90 -11.51
N GLY A 72 19.59 7.66 -12.63
CA GLY A 72 20.16 7.73 -13.97
C GLY A 72 20.71 9.11 -14.31
N ASN A 73 19.95 10.17 -14.01
CA ASN A 73 20.38 11.55 -14.22
C ASN A 73 21.59 11.90 -13.34
N LEU A 74 21.53 11.58 -12.04
CA LEU A 74 22.65 11.85 -11.14
C LEU A 74 23.92 11.11 -11.56
N ASN A 75 23.81 9.84 -11.96
CA ASN A 75 24.95 9.05 -12.41
C ASN A 75 25.61 9.67 -13.65
N GLN A 76 24.82 10.19 -14.59
CA GLN A 76 25.35 10.91 -15.76
C GLN A 76 26.08 12.19 -15.35
N SER A 77 25.47 13.01 -14.50
CA SER A 77 26.08 14.25 -14.01
C SER A 77 27.38 14.00 -13.24
N VAL A 78 27.41 12.98 -12.37
CA VAL A 78 28.61 12.61 -11.61
C VAL A 78 29.69 12.02 -12.52
N LYS A 79 29.33 11.17 -13.48
CA LYS A 79 30.29 10.63 -14.46
C LYS A 79 30.97 11.77 -15.22
N ARG A 80 30.17 12.73 -15.71
CA ARG A 80 30.71 13.89 -16.43
C ARG A 80 31.53 14.80 -15.53
N ALA A 81 31.13 15.01 -14.28
CA ALA A 81 31.92 15.75 -13.30
C ALA A 81 33.31 15.10 -13.10
N ASN A 82 33.36 13.77 -12.99
CA ASN A 82 34.61 13.02 -12.85
C ASN A 82 35.50 13.17 -14.09
N GLU A 83 34.95 13.04 -15.30
CA GLU A 83 35.69 13.26 -16.54
C GLU A 83 36.30 14.66 -16.62
N LEU A 84 35.52 15.69 -16.28
CA LEU A 84 36.00 17.08 -16.24
C LEU A 84 37.06 17.27 -15.16
N SER A 85 36.90 16.65 -13.99
CA SER A 85 37.86 16.76 -12.89
C SER A 85 39.21 16.17 -13.26
N VAL A 86 39.24 14.98 -13.86
CA VAL A 86 40.47 14.32 -14.31
C VAL A 86 41.20 15.16 -15.37
N ALA A 87 40.45 15.83 -16.25
CA ALA A 87 41.02 16.74 -17.24
C ALA A 87 41.47 18.10 -16.67
N GLY A 88 41.20 18.39 -15.38
CA GLY A 88 41.43 19.72 -14.79
C GLY A 88 40.47 20.80 -15.29
N LEU A 89 39.33 20.40 -15.88
CA LEU A 89 38.34 21.26 -16.52
C LEU A 89 37.03 21.38 -15.73
N LEU A 90 36.95 20.82 -14.52
CA LEU A 90 35.74 20.92 -13.70
C LEU A 90 35.56 22.36 -13.21
N SER A 91 34.56 23.04 -13.78
CA SER A 91 34.23 24.41 -13.40
C SER A 91 33.27 24.47 -12.21
N GLY A 92 33.36 25.55 -11.44
CA GLY A 92 32.38 25.85 -10.39
C GLY A 92 30.95 25.96 -10.94
N THR A 93 30.78 26.48 -12.16
CA THR A 93 29.49 26.57 -12.85
C THR A 93 28.85 25.20 -13.07
N TYR A 94 29.62 24.19 -13.50
CA TYR A 94 29.09 22.84 -13.66
C TYR A 94 28.61 22.27 -12.31
N ILE A 95 29.35 22.55 -11.24
CA ILE A 95 28.95 22.13 -9.89
C ILE A 95 27.62 22.79 -9.50
N SER A 96 27.52 24.12 -9.61
CA SER A 96 26.34 24.87 -9.15
C SER A 96 25.10 24.68 -10.02
N GLU A 97 25.25 24.55 -11.34
CA GLU A 97 24.13 24.56 -12.29
C GLU A 97 23.74 23.17 -12.79
N VAL A 98 24.59 22.15 -12.63
CA VAL A 98 24.30 20.78 -13.09
C VAL A 98 24.29 19.80 -11.93
N LEU A 99 25.41 19.71 -11.20
CA LEU A 99 25.56 18.67 -10.17
C LEU A 99 24.67 18.94 -8.95
N MET A 100 24.65 20.17 -8.44
CA MET A 100 23.83 20.54 -7.28
C MET A 100 22.32 20.39 -7.55
N PRO A 101 21.77 20.80 -8.70
CA PRO A 101 20.38 20.52 -9.05
C PRO A 101 20.08 19.02 -9.13
N ALA A 102 20.93 18.21 -9.78
CA ALA A 102 20.73 16.77 -9.86
C ALA A 102 20.69 16.10 -8.47
N ILE A 103 21.56 16.52 -7.55
CA ILE A 103 21.54 16.05 -6.14
C ILE A 103 20.25 16.50 -5.43
N SER A 104 19.84 17.74 -5.65
CA SER A 104 18.61 18.30 -5.07
C SER A 104 17.38 17.53 -5.52
N ASP A 105 17.31 17.14 -6.80
CA ASP A 105 16.17 16.39 -7.33
C ASP A 105 16.10 14.98 -6.76
N VAL A 106 17.23 14.27 -6.63
CA VAL A 106 17.29 12.98 -5.92
C VAL A 106 16.80 13.13 -4.48
N ARG A 107 17.23 14.18 -3.78
CA ARG A 107 16.78 14.45 -2.41
C ARG A 107 15.27 14.68 -2.34
N LYS A 108 14.70 15.48 -3.25
CA LYS A 108 13.24 15.70 -3.32
C LYS A 108 12.48 14.41 -3.56
N THR A 109 12.95 13.54 -4.45
CA THR A 109 12.34 12.22 -4.69
C THR A 109 12.36 11.38 -3.41
N LEU A 110 13.49 11.32 -2.71
CA LEU A 110 13.60 10.58 -1.44
C LEU A 110 12.71 11.14 -0.33
N ASP A 111 12.60 12.47 -0.21
CA ASP A 111 11.76 13.11 0.79
C ASP A 111 10.27 12.88 0.50
N THR A 112 9.88 12.91 -0.78
CA THR A 112 8.53 12.56 -1.24
C THR A 112 8.22 11.10 -0.96
N MET A 113 9.15 10.19 -1.26
CA MET A 113 9.05 8.76 -0.96
C MET A 113 8.80 8.50 0.52
N LYS A 114 9.57 9.14 1.41
CA LYS A 114 9.38 9.02 2.87
C LYS A 114 8.00 9.50 3.30
N ARG A 115 7.54 10.65 2.78
CA ARG A 115 6.23 11.20 3.11
C ARG A 115 5.09 10.30 2.64
N GLU A 116 5.16 9.79 1.42
CA GLU A 116 4.13 8.91 0.87
C GLU A 116 4.12 7.54 1.56
N LEU A 117 5.30 6.98 1.89
CA LEU A 117 5.39 5.76 2.68
C LEU A 117 4.73 5.93 4.05
N LEU A 118 4.93 7.08 4.71
CA LEU A 118 4.27 7.41 5.97
C LEU A 118 2.73 7.47 5.82
N ILE A 119 2.22 7.96 4.69
CA ILE A 119 0.78 8.00 4.41
C ILE A 119 0.22 6.58 4.25
N VAL A 120 0.88 5.73 3.46
CA VAL A 120 0.44 4.34 3.23
C VAL A 120 0.51 3.52 4.52
N THR A 121 1.59 3.65 5.30
CA THR A 121 1.72 2.95 6.59
C THR A 121 0.72 3.45 7.64
N LYS A 122 0.36 4.74 7.66
CA LYS A 122 -0.71 5.24 8.53
C LYS A 122 -2.08 4.63 8.21
N LYS A 123 -2.35 4.33 6.94
CA LYS A 123 -3.57 3.59 6.56
C LYS A 123 -3.55 2.19 7.17
N ALA A 124 -2.39 1.53 7.19
CA ALA A 124 -2.21 0.21 7.79
C ALA A 124 -2.42 0.19 9.31
N THR A 125 -1.95 1.21 10.03
CA THR A 125 -2.09 1.29 11.50
C THR A 125 -3.48 1.68 11.99
N LYS A 126 -4.38 2.07 11.07
CA LYS A 126 -5.79 2.37 11.37
C LYS A 126 -6.72 1.16 11.11
N LEU A 127 -6.14 0.02 10.73
CA LEU A 127 -6.78 -1.31 10.62
C LEU A 127 -6.64 -2.05 11.95
#